data_AF-A0A4Q5UWW2-F1
#
_entry.id   AF-A0A4Q5UWW2-F1
#
_cell.length_a   1.000
_cell.length_b   1.000
_cell.length_c   1.000
_cell.angle_alpha   90.00
_cell.angle_beta   90.00
_cell.angle_gamma   90.00
#
_symmetry.space_group_name_H-M   'P 1'
#
loop_
_entity.id
_entity.type
_entity.pdbx_description
1 polymer ?
#
loop_
_entity_poly.entity_id
_entity_poly.type
_entity_poly.pdbx_seq_one_letter_code
_entity_poly.pdbx_strand_id
1 'polypeptide(L)'
;VKNYNTKYAPLFTTFNNKNNELGRSYLKGIMEMNPTAVNKMYPDANFSMRVSYGNVKSYKPRDAVFYDYVTTSKGVLEKYKPNDYEYDLPTRQVELFKKKDFGQYIDKTRNDLVIGFITTNDITGGNSGSPVINANGHLIGLAFDGNYEALSHKVAFDKDLNRTINVDIRYVLWCIDKLGGASNIINELTLIK
;
A
#
# COMPACT_ATOMS: atom_id res chain seq x y z
N VAL A 1 -30.33 7.40 18.35
CA VAL A 1 -30.46 8.12 17.06
C VAL A 1 -31.35 9.37 17.14
N LYS A 2 -32.62 9.31 17.63
CA LYS A 2 -33.49 10.51 17.75
C LYS A 2 -32.85 11.69 18.48
N ASN A 3 -32.18 11.45 19.62
CA ASN A 3 -31.51 12.50 20.40
C ASN A 3 -30.35 13.18 19.65
N TYR A 4 -29.59 12.42 18.87
CA TYR A 4 -28.51 12.98 18.04
C TYR A 4 -29.08 13.90 16.96
N ASN A 5 -30.04 13.41 16.18
CA ASN A 5 -30.59 14.15 15.05
C ASN A 5 -31.28 15.45 15.49
N THR A 6 -31.96 15.47 16.64
CA THR A 6 -32.70 16.65 17.07
C THR A 6 -31.89 17.64 17.91
N LYS A 7 -30.94 17.17 18.73
CA LYS A 7 -30.19 18.05 19.65
C LYS A 7 -28.77 18.37 19.17
N TYR A 8 -28.06 17.40 18.61
CA TYR A 8 -26.62 17.52 18.37
C TYR A 8 -26.28 17.73 16.90
N ALA A 9 -27.04 17.15 15.96
CA ALA A 9 -26.78 17.32 14.53
C ALA A 9 -26.81 18.79 14.07
N PRO A 10 -27.74 19.65 14.52
CA PRO A 10 -27.72 21.08 14.16
C PRO A 10 -26.47 21.82 14.68
N LEU A 11 -26.02 21.50 15.90
CA LEU A 11 -24.81 22.07 16.49
C LEU A 11 -23.57 21.62 15.74
N PHE A 12 -23.50 20.32 15.41
CA PHE A 12 -22.43 19.75 14.59
C PHE A 12 -22.36 20.40 13.20
N THR A 13 -23.50 20.60 12.52
CA THR A 13 -23.56 21.28 11.22
C THR A 13 -23.07 22.72 11.33
N THR A 14 -23.56 23.48 12.32
CA THR A 14 -23.12 24.87 12.56
C THR A 14 -21.61 24.95 12.80
N PHE A 15 -21.09 24.06 13.64
CA PHE A 15 -19.66 23.96 13.94
C PHE A 15 -18.84 23.68 12.67
N ASN A 16 -19.20 22.65 11.89
CA ASN A 16 -18.46 22.29 10.68
C ASN A 16 -18.51 23.36 9.61
N ASN A 17 -19.66 24.03 9.42
CA ASN A 17 -19.76 25.14 8.47
C ASN A 17 -18.79 26.27 8.84
N LYS A 18 -18.73 26.63 10.13
CA LYS A 18 -17.80 27.66 10.59
C LYS A 18 -16.35 27.21 10.48
N ASN A 19 -16.06 25.97 10.84
CA ASN A 19 -14.72 25.39 10.73
C ASN A 19 -14.23 25.37 9.28
N ASN A 20 -15.07 25.00 8.32
CA ASN A 20 -14.74 24.99 6.89
C ASN A 20 -14.47 26.40 6.36
N GLU A 21 -15.29 27.38 6.75
CA GLU A 21 -15.08 28.78 6.38
C GLU A 21 -13.73 29.31 6.89
N LEU A 22 -13.43 29.07 8.18
CA LEU A 22 -12.18 29.47 8.81
C LEU A 22 -10.97 28.72 8.22
N GLY A 23 -11.10 27.41 7.99
CA GLY A 23 -10.07 26.58 7.39
C GLY A 23 -9.68 27.06 5.99
N ARG A 24 -10.66 27.48 5.17
CA ARG A 24 -10.41 28.09 3.87
C ARG A 24 -9.60 29.39 3.98
N SER A 25 -9.98 30.27 4.89
CA SER A 25 -9.25 31.54 5.12
C SER A 25 -7.85 31.31 5.66
N TYR A 26 -7.69 30.33 6.56
CA TYR A 26 -6.40 29.92 7.08
C TYR A 26 -5.47 29.40 5.98
N LEU A 27 -5.95 28.46 5.15
CA LEU A 27 -5.18 27.93 4.03
C LEU A 27 -4.79 29.04 3.05
N LYS A 28 -5.72 29.96 2.73
CA LYS A 28 -5.41 31.13 1.91
C LYS A 28 -4.27 31.97 2.51
N GLY A 29 -4.29 32.22 3.81
CA GLY A 29 -3.22 32.94 4.51
C GLY A 29 -1.87 32.22 4.42
N ILE A 30 -1.84 30.89 4.58
CA ILE A 30 -0.63 30.08 4.39
C ILE A 30 -0.10 30.21 2.96
N MET A 31 -1.01 30.18 1.97
CA MET A 31 -0.67 30.34 0.56
C MET A 31 -0.04 31.70 0.25
N GLU A 32 -0.60 32.77 0.80
CA GLU A 32 -0.12 34.15 0.61
C GLU A 32 1.19 34.42 1.38
N MET A 33 1.36 33.83 2.57
CA MET A 33 2.53 34.02 3.42
C MET A 33 3.80 33.41 2.83
N ASN A 34 3.71 32.23 2.20
CA ASN A 34 4.86 31.57 1.60
C ASN A 34 4.51 30.79 0.32
N PRO A 35 4.38 31.50 -0.82
CA PRO A 35 4.06 30.88 -2.11
C PRO A 35 5.06 29.80 -2.54
N THR A 36 6.34 29.96 -2.19
CA THR A 36 7.39 28.99 -2.53
C THR A 36 7.21 27.66 -1.81
N ALA A 37 6.83 27.68 -0.53
CA ALA A 37 6.51 26.46 0.21
C ALA A 37 5.23 25.80 -0.34
N VAL A 38 4.22 26.60 -0.66
CA VAL A 38 2.93 26.14 -1.20
C VAL A 38 3.07 25.45 -2.55
N ASN A 39 3.99 25.92 -3.41
CA ASN A 39 4.28 25.24 -4.68
C ASN A 39 4.82 23.80 -4.52
N LYS A 40 5.25 23.42 -3.31
CA LYS A 40 5.68 22.05 -2.98
C LYS A 40 4.60 21.23 -2.25
N MET A 41 3.46 21.85 -1.92
CA MET A 41 2.33 21.18 -1.29
C MET A 41 1.44 20.51 -2.33
N TYR A 42 0.68 19.52 -1.89
CA TYR A 42 -0.40 18.91 -2.65
C TYR A 42 -1.71 19.05 -1.86
N PRO A 43 -2.87 19.15 -2.53
CA PRO A 43 -4.14 19.28 -1.82
C PRO A 43 -4.47 18.00 -1.05
N ASP A 44 -5.21 18.14 0.05
CA ASP A 44 -5.70 17.00 0.83
C ASP A 44 -6.49 16.02 -0.04
N ALA A 45 -6.42 14.73 0.30
CA ALA A 45 -7.19 13.69 -0.37
C ALA A 45 -8.70 13.90 -0.17
N ASN A 46 -9.46 13.77 -1.26
CA ASN A 46 -10.90 14.04 -1.26
C ASN A 46 -11.68 13.10 -2.19
N PHE A 47 -11.25 11.84 -2.28
CA PHE A 47 -11.80 10.82 -3.20
C PHE A 47 -11.67 11.14 -4.69
N SER A 48 -10.82 12.11 -5.07
CA SER A 48 -10.38 12.29 -6.45
C SER A 48 -9.12 11.47 -6.75
N MET A 49 -8.90 11.19 -8.05
CA MET A 49 -7.69 10.52 -8.52
C MET A 49 -6.44 11.37 -8.22
N ARG A 50 -5.39 10.73 -7.70
CA ARG A 50 -4.09 11.34 -7.38
C ARG A 50 -2.95 10.43 -7.85
N VAL A 51 -1.77 11.01 -7.96
CA VAL A 51 -0.52 10.28 -8.24
C VAL A 51 0.46 10.56 -7.11
N SER A 52 1.04 9.49 -6.58
CA SER A 52 2.14 9.54 -5.61
C SER A 52 3.29 8.72 -6.18
N TYR A 53 4.52 9.25 -6.12
CA TYR A 53 5.69 8.60 -6.68
C TYR A 53 6.78 8.44 -5.62
N GLY A 54 7.65 7.46 -5.81
CA GLY A 54 8.67 7.09 -4.84
C GLY A 54 9.55 5.97 -5.34
N ASN A 55 10.28 5.35 -4.42
CA ASN A 55 11.19 4.24 -4.73
C ASN A 55 10.87 3.03 -3.85
N VAL A 56 11.18 1.84 -4.35
CA VAL A 56 11.29 0.64 -3.54
C VAL A 56 12.44 0.84 -2.55
N LYS A 57 12.15 0.85 -1.24
CA LYS A 57 13.13 1.27 -0.23
C LYS A 57 12.89 0.66 1.13
N SER A 58 13.95 0.13 1.73
CA SER A 58 13.98 -0.39 3.10
C SER A 58 13.82 0.72 4.13
N TYR A 59 13.66 0.36 5.40
CA TYR A 59 13.64 1.33 6.50
C TYR A 59 14.16 0.74 7.81
N LYS A 60 14.44 1.63 8.78
CA LYS A 60 14.88 1.28 10.12
C LYS A 60 13.84 1.79 11.11
N PRO A 61 12.99 0.92 11.69
CA PRO A 61 11.93 1.37 12.60
C PRO A 61 12.47 1.89 13.94
N ARG A 62 13.64 1.40 14.36
CA ARG A 62 14.32 1.75 15.61
C ARG A 62 15.79 1.36 15.53
N ASP A 63 16.55 1.74 16.56
CA ASP A 63 17.97 1.39 16.66
C ASP A 63 18.21 -0.13 16.52
N ALA A 64 19.30 -0.46 15.81
CA ALA A 64 19.73 -1.81 15.48
C ALA A 64 18.72 -2.72 14.73
N VAL A 65 17.55 -2.20 14.29
CA VAL A 65 16.56 -2.97 13.52
C VAL A 65 16.48 -2.44 12.09
N PHE A 66 16.47 -3.35 11.13
CA PHE A 66 16.36 -3.05 9.71
C PHE A 66 15.31 -3.96 9.08
N TYR A 67 14.38 -3.36 8.35
CA TYR A 67 13.44 -4.10 7.50
C TYR A 67 13.81 -3.90 6.04
N ASP A 68 14.09 -5.02 5.38
CA ASP A 68 14.34 -5.08 3.94
C ASP A 68 13.08 -4.69 3.15
N TYR A 69 13.25 -4.34 1.89
CA TYR A 69 12.18 -3.83 1.04
C TYR A 69 11.33 -4.92 0.36
N VAL A 70 11.66 -6.20 0.55
CA VAL A 70 10.92 -7.36 0.01
C VAL A 70 10.73 -8.45 1.05
N THR A 71 9.63 -9.19 0.92
CA THR A 71 9.39 -10.46 1.59
C THR A 71 9.29 -11.58 0.56
N THR A 72 9.59 -12.82 0.96
CA THR A 72 9.57 -13.97 0.05
C THR A 72 8.72 -15.12 0.58
N SER A 73 8.49 -16.15 -0.26
CA SER A 73 7.70 -17.32 0.10
C SER A 73 8.27 -18.06 1.32
N LYS A 74 9.59 -18.01 1.52
CA LYS A 74 10.24 -18.49 2.75
C LYS A 74 9.64 -17.84 4.00
N GLY A 75 9.46 -16.52 4.02
CA GLY A 75 8.87 -15.81 5.16
C GLY A 75 7.40 -16.16 5.41
N VAL A 76 6.68 -16.58 4.36
CA VAL A 76 5.32 -17.12 4.49
C VAL A 76 5.36 -18.49 5.17
N LEU A 77 6.27 -19.38 4.75
CA LEU A 77 6.47 -20.69 5.38
C LEU A 77 6.99 -20.60 6.83
N GLU A 78 7.80 -19.59 7.16
CA GLU A 78 8.25 -19.34 8.54
C GLU A 78 7.09 -18.97 9.48
N LYS A 79 6.03 -18.37 8.94
CA LYS A 79 4.84 -17.98 9.71
C LYS A 79 3.74 -19.05 9.72
N TYR A 80 3.76 -19.98 8.77
CA TYR A 80 2.73 -20.99 8.58
C TYR A 80 2.50 -21.85 9.83
N LYS A 81 1.23 -21.95 10.25
CA LYS A 81 0.77 -22.77 11.37
C LYS A 81 -0.50 -23.53 10.96
N PRO A 82 -0.42 -24.87 10.78
CA PRO A 82 -1.59 -25.66 10.39
C PRO A 82 -2.76 -25.50 11.36
N ASN A 83 -3.97 -25.29 10.83
CA ASN A 83 -5.22 -25.07 11.58
C ASN A 83 -5.27 -23.78 12.44
N ASP A 84 -4.33 -22.85 12.25
CA ASP A 84 -4.40 -21.52 12.86
C ASP A 84 -5.33 -20.59 12.05
N TYR A 85 -6.17 -19.80 12.70
CA TYR A 85 -7.17 -18.99 12.01
C TYR A 85 -6.58 -17.86 11.14
N GLU A 86 -5.35 -17.41 11.41
CA GLU A 86 -4.66 -16.37 10.62
C GLU A 86 -3.56 -16.95 9.74
N TYR A 87 -2.85 -17.97 10.25
CA TYR A 87 -1.59 -18.43 9.68
C TYR A 87 -1.66 -19.81 9.02
N ASP A 88 -2.84 -20.40 8.86
CA ASP A 88 -3.02 -21.59 8.03
C ASP A 88 -2.95 -21.26 6.52
N LEU A 89 -2.58 -22.25 5.72
CA LEU A 89 -2.41 -22.13 4.27
C LEU A 89 -2.98 -23.36 3.56
N PRO A 90 -3.56 -23.22 2.35
CA PRO A 90 -3.94 -24.36 1.54
C PRO A 90 -2.75 -25.32 1.33
N THR A 91 -2.97 -26.63 1.52
CA THR A 91 -1.93 -27.66 1.41
C THR A 91 -1.12 -27.55 0.11
N ARG A 92 -1.81 -27.33 -1.02
CA ARG A 92 -1.19 -27.15 -2.33
C ARG A 92 -0.21 -25.97 -2.37
N GLN A 93 -0.54 -24.85 -1.72
CA GLN A 93 0.35 -23.68 -1.66
C GLN A 93 1.64 -24.00 -0.90
N VAL A 94 1.51 -24.67 0.25
CA VAL A 94 2.66 -25.12 1.06
C VAL A 94 3.56 -26.07 0.27
N GLU A 95 2.98 -27.02 -0.47
CA GLU A 95 3.73 -27.94 -1.32
C GLU A 95 4.49 -27.24 -2.44
N LEU A 96 3.83 -26.30 -3.15
CA LEU A 96 4.46 -25.57 -4.24
C LEU A 96 5.61 -24.68 -3.73
N PHE A 97 5.45 -24.03 -2.57
CA PHE A 97 6.52 -23.28 -1.92
C PHE A 97 7.71 -24.17 -1.52
N LYS A 98 7.44 -25.32 -0.89
CA LYS A 98 8.50 -26.28 -0.51
C LYS A 98 9.25 -26.86 -1.72
N LYS A 99 8.54 -27.14 -2.80
CA LYS A 99 9.11 -27.61 -4.08
C LYS A 99 9.80 -26.49 -4.88
N LYS A 100 9.63 -25.23 -4.47
CA LYS A 100 10.05 -24.03 -5.21
C LYS A 100 9.55 -24.02 -6.66
N ASP A 101 8.32 -24.49 -6.89
CA ASP A 101 7.71 -24.45 -8.23
C ASP A 101 7.19 -23.04 -8.55
N PHE A 102 8.13 -22.11 -8.76
CA PHE A 102 7.86 -20.70 -9.02
C PHE A 102 7.79 -20.37 -10.51
N GLY A 103 8.30 -21.25 -11.38
CA GLY A 103 8.32 -21.03 -12.83
C GLY A 103 8.94 -19.69 -13.24
N GLN A 104 8.29 -18.99 -14.18
CA GLN A 104 8.76 -17.68 -14.67
C GLN A 104 8.65 -16.54 -13.64
N TYR A 105 7.97 -16.77 -12.51
CA TYR A 105 7.68 -15.75 -11.50
C TYR A 105 8.78 -15.61 -10.44
N ILE A 106 9.80 -16.48 -10.48
CA ILE A 106 10.92 -16.43 -9.55
C ILE A 106 11.71 -15.12 -9.68
N ASP A 107 12.05 -14.52 -8.54
CA ASP A 107 13.06 -13.48 -8.50
C ASP A 107 14.44 -14.12 -8.53
N LYS A 108 15.18 -13.91 -9.63
CA LYS A 108 16.51 -14.50 -9.81
C LYS A 108 17.53 -14.00 -8.78
N THR A 109 17.37 -12.78 -8.28
CA THR A 109 18.29 -12.17 -7.30
C THR A 109 18.06 -12.77 -5.91
N ARG A 110 16.80 -12.97 -5.53
CA ARG A 110 16.42 -13.59 -4.24
C ARG A 110 16.40 -15.12 -4.28
N ASN A 111 16.43 -15.70 -5.48
CA ASN A 111 16.27 -17.14 -5.73
C ASN A 111 15.04 -17.74 -5.01
N ASP A 112 13.95 -16.96 -5.03
CA ASP A 112 12.70 -17.23 -4.34
C ASP A 112 11.56 -16.42 -5.00
N LEU A 113 10.31 -16.73 -4.66
CA LEU A 113 9.15 -15.93 -5.05
C LEU A 113 9.00 -14.76 -4.08
N VAL A 114 9.09 -13.53 -4.59
CA VAL A 114 8.81 -12.32 -3.81
C VAL A 114 7.30 -12.21 -3.62
N ILE A 115 6.85 -11.99 -2.37
CA ILE A 115 5.43 -11.96 -1.99
C ILE A 115 4.94 -10.52 -1.93
N GLY A 116 5.63 -9.67 -1.17
CA GLY A 116 5.33 -8.26 -1.05
C GLY A 116 6.60 -7.42 -1.06
N PHE A 117 6.43 -6.13 -1.32
CA PHE A 117 7.50 -5.15 -1.30
C PHE A 117 7.00 -3.81 -0.80
N ILE A 118 7.92 -3.00 -0.27
CA ILE A 118 7.60 -1.68 0.29
C ILE A 118 8.21 -0.54 -0.52
N THR A 119 7.47 0.57 -0.59
CA THR A 119 7.86 1.78 -1.32
C THR A 119 7.67 3.03 -0.48
N THR A 120 8.31 4.13 -0.88
CA THR A 120 8.15 5.45 -0.24
C THR A 120 6.96 6.25 -0.77
N ASN A 121 5.99 5.61 -1.42
CA ASN A 121 4.78 6.30 -1.86
C ASN A 121 3.97 6.75 -0.63
N ASP A 122 3.35 7.91 -0.74
CA ASP A 122 2.36 8.42 0.22
C ASP A 122 0.96 7.94 -0.18
N ILE A 123 0.32 7.18 0.71
CA ILE A 123 -1.02 6.62 0.52
C ILE A 123 -1.87 6.86 1.76
N THR A 124 -3.19 6.78 1.60
CA THR A 124 -4.15 6.73 2.70
C THR A 124 -5.32 5.79 2.39
N GLY A 125 -6.34 5.77 3.26
CA GLY A 125 -7.58 5.04 3.01
C GLY A 125 -8.21 5.50 1.69
N GLY A 126 -8.50 4.54 0.81
CA GLY A 126 -8.93 4.77 -0.56
C GLY A 126 -7.90 4.36 -1.63
N ASN A 127 -6.64 4.13 -1.24
CA ASN A 127 -5.61 3.64 -2.16
C ASN A 127 -5.54 2.11 -2.30
N SER A 128 -6.32 1.33 -1.53
CA SER A 128 -6.33 -0.13 -1.63
C SER A 128 -6.64 -0.60 -3.05
N GLY A 129 -5.77 -1.44 -3.62
CA GLY A 129 -5.85 -1.92 -5.00
C GLY A 129 -5.21 -1.00 -6.05
N SER A 130 -4.60 0.13 -5.65
CA SER A 130 -3.94 1.03 -6.59
C SER A 130 -2.79 0.32 -7.34
N PRO A 131 -2.66 0.51 -8.66
CA PRO A 131 -1.57 -0.05 -9.43
C PRO A 131 -0.25 0.64 -9.07
N VAL A 132 0.78 -0.14 -8.79
CA VAL A 132 2.16 0.32 -8.66
C VAL A 132 2.86 0.06 -9.98
N ILE A 133 3.32 1.12 -10.64
CA ILE A 133 3.95 1.05 -11.97
C ILE A 133 5.42 1.46 -11.90
N ASN A 134 6.24 0.86 -12.76
CA ASN A 134 7.64 1.26 -12.92
C ASN A 134 7.79 2.50 -13.82
N ALA A 135 9.03 2.95 -14.03
CA ALA A 135 9.35 4.13 -14.85
C ALA A 135 8.88 4.05 -16.32
N ASN A 136 8.59 2.83 -16.82
CA ASN A 136 8.09 2.60 -18.17
C ASN A 136 6.56 2.44 -18.22
N GLY A 137 5.87 2.61 -17.08
CA GLY A 137 4.42 2.44 -16.99
C GLY A 137 3.93 0.99 -16.89
N HIS A 138 4.83 0.03 -16.67
CA HIS A 138 4.43 -1.37 -16.49
C HIS A 138 4.05 -1.66 -15.04
N LEU A 139 2.99 -2.43 -14.82
CA LEU A 139 2.52 -2.87 -13.51
C LEU A 139 3.57 -3.78 -12.83
N ILE A 140 3.96 -3.43 -11.60
CA ILE A 140 4.91 -4.20 -10.78
C ILE A 140 4.31 -4.66 -9.45
N GLY A 141 3.17 -4.11 -9.05
CA GLY A 141 2.48 -4.53 -7.83
C GLY A 141 1.16 -3.82 -7.62
N LEU A 142 0.49 -4.18 -6.52
CA LEU A 142 -0.76 -3.56 -6.10
C LEU A 142 -0.62 -3.09 -4.65
N ALA A 143 -0.90 -1.82 -4.38
CA ALA A 143 -0.88 -1.29 -3.02
C ALA A 143 -2.05 -1.88 -2.22
N PHE A 144 -1.80 -2.33 -0.99
CA PHE A 144 -2.86 -2.87 -0.14
C PHE A 144 -2.84 -2.35 1.29
N ASP A 145 -1.71 -1.86 1.80
CA ASP A 145 -1.62 -1.36 3.18
C ASP A 145 -0.46 -0.36 3.36
N GLY A 146 -0.36 0.24 4.55
CA GLY A 146 0.80 1.00 5.02
C GLY A 146 1.42 0.35 6.26
N ASN A 147 2.70 0.62 6.54
CA ASN A 147 3.33 0.13 7.76
C ASN A 147 2.81 0.83 9.03
N TYR A 148 3.08 0.23 10.19
CA TYR A 148 2.61 0.72 11.49
C TYR A 148 3.07 2.16 11.79
N GLU A 149 4.31 2.50 11.44
CA GLU A 149 4.86 3.83 11.64
C GLU A 149 4.15 4.89 10.78
N ALA A 150 3.49 4.49 9.70
CA ALA A 150 2.74 5.38 8.83
C ALA A 150 1.32 5.70 9.35
N LEU A 151 0.88 5.24 10.54
CA LEU A 151 -0.48 5.54 11.03
C LEU A 151 -0.80 7.05 11.11
N SER A 152 0.23 7.90 11.20
CA SER A 152 0.12 9.36 11.20
C SER A 152 -0.07 9.99 9.82
N HIS A 153 -0.03 9.23 8.71
CA HIS A 153 0.00 9.78 7.34
C HIS A 153 -1.18 10.70 6.98
N LYS A 154 -2.31 10.59 7.70
CA LYS A 154 -3.45 11.52 7.55
C LYS A 154 -3.16 12.94 8.05
N VAL A 155 -2.08 13.12 8.80
CA VAL A 155 -1.69 14.38 9.44
C VAL A 155 -0.26 14.76 9.06
N ALA A 156 0.66 13.81 9.01
CA ALA A 156 2.06 14.05 8.69
C ALA A 156 2.70 12.84 7.99
N PHE A 157 3.46 13.13 6.94
CA PHE A 157 4.27 12.12 6.25
C PHE A 157 5.70 12.15 6.77
N ASP A 158 6.18 11.01 7.28
CA ASP A 158 7.59 10.82 7.66
C ASP A 158 8.34 10.11 6.53
N LYS A 159 9.27 10.83 5.88
CA LYS A 159 10.04 10.30 4.74
C LYS A 159 10.93 9.11 5.10
N ASP A 160 11.34 8.99 6.36
CA ASP A 160 12.28 7.96 6.80
C ASP A 160 11.53 6.70 7.24
N LEU A 161 10.33 6.85 7.81
CA LEU A 161 9.53 5.76 8.36
C LEU A 161 8.34 5.31 7.50
N ASN A 162 7.62 6.21 6.82
CA ASN A 162 6.40 5.84 6.10
C ASN A 162 6.70 4.94 4.91
N ARG A 163 6.01 3.81 4.81
CA ARG A 163 6.12 2.86 3.70
C ARG A 163 4.74 2.38 3.26
N THR A 164 4.51 2.42 1.96
CA THR A 164 3.40 1.71 1.32
C THR A 164 3.77 0.25 1.18
N ILE A 165 2.86 -0.65 1.55
CA ILE A 165 2.99 -2.10 1.42
C ILE A 165 2.22 -2.54 0.17
N ASN A 166 2.92 -3.26 -0.69
CA ASN A 166 2.43 -3.70 -1.99
C ASN A 166 2.61 -5.21 -2.12
N VAL A 167 1.67 -5.87 -2.80
CA VAL A 167 1.86 -7.25 -3.26
C VAL A 167 2.64 -7.23 -4.58
N ASP A 168 3.62 -8.10 -4.73
CA ASP A 168 4.41 -8.23 -5.96
C ASP A 168 3.55 -8.85 -7.08
N ILE A 169 3.56 -8.25 -8.27
CA ILE A 169 2.74 -8.74 -9.37
C ILE A 169 3.09 -10.17 -9.78
N ARG A 170 4.35 -10.60 -9.59
CA ARG A 170 4.79 -11.96 -9.87
C ARG A 170 4.11 -12.97 -8.94
N TYR A 171 3.90 -12.61 -7.67
CA TYR A 171 3.15 -13.46 -6.74
C TYR A 171 1.68 -13.53 -7.12
N VAL A 172 1.06 -12.42 -7.51
CA VAL A 172 -0.32 -12.41 -8.01
C VAL A 172 -0.47 -13.34 -9.21
N LEU A 173 0.40 -13.20 -10.21
CA LEU A 173 0.37 -14.06 -11.40
C LEU A 173 0.70 -15.53 -11.07
N TRP A 174 1.63 -15.79 -10.16
CA TRP A 174 1.90 -17.14 -9.67
C TRP A 174 0.68 -17.77 -8.98
N CYS A 175 -0.07 -16.99 -8.19
CA CYS A 175 -1.31 -17.45 -7.58
C CYS A 175 -2.38 -17.78 -8.63
N ILE A 176 -2.52 -16.96 -9.66
CA ILE A 176 -3.48 -17.20 -10.76
C ILE A 176 -3.09 -18.46 -11.55
N ASP A 177 -1.81 -18.58 -11.92
CA ASP A 177 -1.29 -19.64 -12.77
C ASP A 177 -1.06 -20.96 -12.02
N LYS A 178 -0.10 -20.99 -11.08
CA LYS A 178 0.37 -22.22 -10.45
C LYS A 178 -0.57 -22.75 -9.38
N LEU A 179 -1.11 -21.84 -8.56
CA LEU A 179 -2.03 -22.20 -7.48
C LEU A 179 -3.45 -22.40 -8.02
N GLY A 180 -3.95 -21.45 -8.82
CA GLY A 180 -5.31 -21.44 -9.35
C GLY A 180 -5.52 -22.22 -10.66
N GLY A 181 -4.47 -22.47 -11.45
CA GLY A 181 -4.58 -23.17 -12.73
C GLY A 181 -5.24 -22.34 -13.86
N ALA A 182 -5.40 -21.03 -13.68
CA ALA A 182 -6.16 -20.15 -14.56
C ALA A 182 -5.30 -19.56 -15.69
N SER A 183 -4.72 -20.43 -16.53
CA SER A 183 -3.84 -20.03 -17.64
C SER A 183 -4.53 -19.13 -18.68
N ASN A 184 -5.85 -19.20 -18.81
CA ASN A 184 -6.64 -18.32 -19.68
C ASN A 184 -6.45 -16.83 -19.32
N ILE A 185 -6.37 -16.50 -18.02
CA ILE A 185 -6.14 -15.12 -17.58
C ILE A 185 -4.72 -14.67 -17.91
N ILE A 186 -3.73 -15.56 -17.73
CA ILE A 186 -2.34 -15.25 -18.07
C ILE A 186 -2.20 -14.97 -19.58
N ASN A 187 -2.91 -15.74 -20.42
CA ASN A 187 -2.88 -15.58 -21.87
C ASN A 187 -3.56 -14.30 -22.37
N GLU A 188 -4.44 -13.69 -21.57
CA GLU A 188 -5.07 -12.40 -21.89
C GLU A 188 -4.11 -11.22 -21.66
N LEU A 189 -3.11 -11.39 -20.80
CA LEU A 189 -2.19 -10.33 -20.40
C LEU A 189 -1.00 -10.20 -21.34
N THR A 190 -0.55 -8.96 -21.55
CA THR A 190 0.76 -8.69 -22.18
C THR A 190 1.84 -8.66 -21.12
N LEU A 191 2.61 -9.75 -21.00
CA LEU A 191 3.72 -9.85 -20.06
C LEU A 191 5.01 -9.27 -20.66
N ILE A 192 5.55 -8.24 -20.01
CA ILE A 192 6.86 -7.67 -20.35
C ILE A 192 7.95 -8.43 -19.59
N LYS A 193 8.98 -8.90 -20.30
CA LYS A 193 10.06 -9.75 -19.77
C LYS A 193 11.38 -9.02 -19.64
#